data_AF-A0AA97DS69-F1
#
_entry.id   AF-A0AA97DS69-F1
#
_cell.length_a   1.000
_cell.length_b   1.000
_cell.length_c   1.000
_cell.angle_alpha   90.00
_cell.angle_beta   90.00
_cell.angle_gamma   90.00
#
_symmetry.space_group_name_H-M   'P 1'
#
loop_
_entity.id
_entity.type
_entity.pdbx_description
1 polymer ?
#
loop_
_entity_poly.entity_id
_entity_poly.type
_entity_poly.pdbx_seq_one_letter_code
_entity_poly.pdbx_strand_id
1 'polypeptide(L)'
;MSNEKSPAGGGAMERAYCALEMAALDLDRRAPLFSPFAEMQEWNEAYRRELITGLILALDLFRQNGVSVEQTARLERIRRAYTSA
;
A
#
# COMPACT_ATOMS: atom_id res chain seq x y z
N MET A 1 25.15 -28.53 11.93
CA MET A 1 23.87 -28.43 11.19
C MET A 1 23.67 -26.96 10.87
N SER A 2 24.08 -26.56 9.67
CA SER A 2 23.96 -25.17 9.21
C SER A 2 22.51 -24.91 8.87
N ASN A 3 21.89 -23.98 9.60
CA ASN A 3 20.53 -23.53 9.33
C ASN A 3 20.59 -22.71 8.03
N GLU A 4 20.31 -23.34 6.89
CA GLU A 4 20.12 -22.64 5.62
C GLU A 4 18.93 -21.70 5.78
N LYS A 5 19.23 -20.42 6.04
CA LYS A 5 18.30 -19.32 5.83
C LYS A 5 17.94 -19.34 4.36
N SER A 6 16.80 -19.93 4.03
CA SER A 6 16.32 -20.02 2.66
C SER A 6 16.25 -18.60 2.06
N PRO A 7 17.01 -18.28 0.99
CA PRO A 7 17.10 -16.92 0.45
C PRO A 7 15.83 -16.48 -0.30
N ALA A 8 14.83 -17.35 -0.41
CA ALA A 8 13.59 -17.10 -1.15
C ALA A 8 12.60 -16.17 -0.42
N GLY A 9 12.71 -16.03 0.91
CA GLY A 9 11.73 -15.29 1.72
C GLY A 9 11.82 -13.76 1.59
N GLY A 10 13.03 -13.21 1.49
CA GLY A 10 13.24 -11.75 1.41
C GLY A 10 12.65 -11.13 0.14
N GLY A 11 12.94 -11.74 -1.02
CA GLY A 11 12.46 -11.21 -2.29
C GLY A 11 10.95 -11.29 -2.49
N ALA A 12 10.24 -12.22 -1.84
CA ALA A 12 8.78 -12.28 -1.91
C ALA A 12 8.12 -11.14 -1.13
N MET A 13 8.65 -10.82 0.06
CA MET A 13 8.14 -9.73 0.89
C MET A 13 8.43 -8.36 0.28
N GLU A 14 9.61 -8.16 -0.30
CA GLU A 14 9.96 -6.93 -1.03
C GLU A 14 9.05 -6.71 -2.24
N ARG A 15 8.77 -7.76 -3.03
CA ARG A 15 7.81 -7.66 -4.14
C ARG A 15 6.40 -7.33 -3.66
N ALA A 16 5.96 -7.92 -2.55
CA ALA A 16 4.67 -7.62 -1.96
C ALA A 16 4.61 -6.15 -1.50
N TYR A 17 5.66 -5.65 -0.85
CA TYR A 17 5.78 -4.25 -0.46
C TYR A 17 5.66 -3.32 -1.68
N CYS A 18 6.44 -3.57 -2.74
CA CYS A 18 6.38 -2.76 -3.96
C CYS A 18 5.00 -2.78 -4.62
N ALA A 19 4.32 -3.93 -4.63
CA ALA A 19 2.97 -4.05 -5.19
C ALA A 19 1.95 -3.22 -4.39
N LEU A 20 2.03 -3.26 -3.06
CA LEU A 20 1.16 -2.48 -2.18
C LEU A 20 1.44 -0.97 -2.28
N GLU A 21 2.71 -0.58 -2.40
CA GLU A 21 3.08 0.81 -2.65
C GLU A 21 2.46 1.30 -3.97
N MET A 22 2.64 0.57 -5.06
CA MET A 22 2.05 0.91 -6.36
C MET A 22 0.52 1.01 -6.31
N ALA A 23 -0.14 0.10 -5.61
CA ALA A 23 -1.59 0.16 -5.41
C ALA A 23 -2.02 1.45 -4.69
N ALA A 24 -1.31 1.85 -3.63
CA ALA A 24 -1.58 3.10 -2.93
C ALA A 24 -1.37 4.33 -3.84
N LEU A 25 -0.30 4.33 -4.64
CA LEU A 25 -0.01 5.40 -5.60
C LEU A 25 -1.08 5.53 -6.67
N ASP A 26 -1.64 4.41 -7.14
CA ASP A 26 -2.66 4.39 -8.19
C ASP A 26 -4.04 4.79 -7.64
N LEU A 27 -4.40 4.32 -6.44
CA LEU A 27 -5.62 4.77 -5.77
C LEU A 27 -5.62 6.27 -5.48
N ASP A 28 -4.46 6.87 -5.18
CA ASP A 28 -4.33 8.30 -4.96
C ASP A 28 -4.55 9.15 -6.23
N ARG A 29 -4.50 8.55 -7.44
CA ARG A 29 -4.73 9.29 -8.71
C ARG A 29 -6.17 9.77 -8.91
N ARG A 30 -7.07 9.54 -7.95
CA ARG A 30 -8.48 9.99 -7.96
C ARG A 30 -9.34 9.46 -9.11
N ALA A 31 -8.90 8.39 -9.78
CA ALA A 31 -9.76 7.67 -10.73
C ALA A 31 -10.97 7.06 -10.00
N PRO A 32 -12.19 7.03 -10.59
CA PRO A 32 -13.34 6.37 -9.99
C PRO A 32 -13.05 4.89 -9.73
N LEU A 33 -13.29 4.41 -8.51
CA LEU A 33 -13.15 2.99 -8.16
C LEU A 33 -14.26 2.15 -8.80
N PHE A 34 -15.47 2.71 -8.82
CA PHE A 34 -16.67 2.04 -9.31
C PHE A 34 -17.13 2.61 -10.66
N SER A 35 -16.33 2.46 -11.71
CA SER A 35 -16.73 2.79 -13.08
C SER A 35 -17.24 1.53 -13.81
N PRO A 36 -18.39 1.56 -14.50
CA PRO A 36 -19.24 2.73 -14.81
C PRO A 36 -20.44 2.92 -13.86
N PHE A 37 -20.44 2.31 -12.67
CA PHE A 37 -21.59 2.29 -11.75
C PHE A 37 -21.84 3.66 -11.10
N ALA A 38 -22.81 4.41 -11.63
CA ALA A 38 -23.14 5.77 -11.19
C ALA A 38 -23.68 5.80 -9.75
N GLU A 39 -24.45 4.79 -9.37
CA GLU A 39 -25.01 4.60 -8.03
C GLU A 39 -23.93 4.43 -6.95
N MET A 40 -22.72 4.02 -7.34
CA MET A 40 -21.62 3.84 -6.40
C MET A 40 -20.69 5.05 -6.29
N GLN A 41 -20.99 6.15 -7.00
CA GLN A 41 -20.09 7.31 -7.10
C GLN A 41 -19.87 8.01 -5.75
N GLU A 42 -20.92 8.11 -4.93
CA GLU A 42 -20.86 8.72 -3.59
C GLU A 42 -19.91 7.96 -2.64
N TRP A 43 -19.71 6.66 -2.89
CA TRP A 43 -18.86 5.79 -2.08
C TRP A 43 -17.39 5.85 -2.50
N ASN A 44 -17.07 6.37 -3.68
CA ASN A 44 -15.70 6.38 -4.22
C ASN A 44 -14.69 6.99 -3.25
N GLU A 45 -15.00 8.15 -2.67
CA GLU A 45 -14.03 8.86 -1.81
C GLU A 45 -13.88 8.18 -0.45
N ALA A 46 -14.99 7.71 0.14
CA ALA A 46 -14.96 6.97 1.40
C ALA A 46 -14.16 5.67 1.25
N TYR A 47 -14.45 4.86 0.23
CA TYR A 47 -13.70 3.62 -0.03
C TYR A 47 -12.25 3.88 -0.40
N ARG A 48 -11.96 4.92 -1.19
CA ARG A 48 -10.57 5.29 -1.53
C ARG A 48 -9.78 5.57 -0.26
N ARG A 49 -10.34 6.36 0.66
CA ARG A 49 -9.71 6.67 1.94
C ARG A 49 -9.41 5.40 2.73
N GLU A 50 -10.41 4.54 2.94
CA GLU A 50 -10.24 3.31 3.71
C GLU A 50 -9.22 2.35 3.06
N LEU A 51 -9.27 2.19 1.74
CA LEU A 51 -8.33 1.34 1.00
C LEU A 51 -6.89 1.86 1.10
N ILE A 52 -6.68 3.17 0.89
CA ILE A 52 -5.34 3.76 1.01
C ILE A 52 -4.82 3.64 2.44
N THR A 53 -5.64 3.91 3.45
CA THR A 53 -5.27 3.73 4.87
C THR A 53 -4.87 2.29 5.15
N GLY A 54 -5.66 1.31 4.72
CA GLY A 54 -5.35 -0.11 4.88
C GLY A 54 -4.03 -0.51 4.21
N LEU A 55 -3.73 0.02 3.02
CA LEU A 55 -2.46 -0.22 2.33
C LEU A 55 -1.27 0.38 3.08
N ILE A 56 -1.40 1.60 3.61
CA ILE A 56 -0.35 2.24 4.42
C ILE A 56 -0.04 1.39 5.66
N LEU A 57 -1.08 0.93 6.37
CA LEU A 57 -0.92 0.06 7.54
C LEU A 57 -0.25 -1.27 7.18
N ALA A 58 -0.61 -1.87 6.03
CA ALA A 58 0.03 -3.09 5.55
C ALA A 58 1.53 -2.85 5.27
N LEU A 59 1.88 -1.76 4.60
CA LEU A 59 3.27 -1.37 4.33
C LEU A 59 4.06 -1.17 5.63
N ASP A 60 3.46 -0.57 6.65
CA ASP A 60 4.08 -0.44 7.97
C ASP A 60 4.37 -1.78 8.63
N LEU A 61 3.43 -2.73 8.55
CA LEU A 61 3.64 -4.09 9.03
C LEU A 61 4.80 -4.76 8.31
N PHE A 62 4.92 -4.62 6.98
CA PHE A 62 6.07 -5.16 6.25
C PHE A 62 7.40 -4.58 6.76
N ARG A 63 7.46 -3.26 7.02
CA ARG A 63 8.68 -2.63 7.58
C ARG A 63 8.99 -3.11 8.98
N GLN A 64 7.99 -3.25 9.84
CA GLN A 64 8.14 -3.81 11.19
C GLN A 64 8.65 -5.26 11.17
N ASN A 65 8.35 -6.01 10.09
CA ASN A 65 8.81 -7.38 9.87
C ASN A 65 10.16 -7.46 9.10
N GLY A 66 10.88 -6.35 8.95
CA GLY A 66 12.25 -6.35 8.43
C GLY A 66 12.38 -6.19 6.91
N VAL A 67 11.30 -5.80 6.20
CA VAL A 67 11.42 -5.37 4.80
C VAL A 67 12.12 -4.02 4.73
N SER A 68 13.26 -3.99 4.03
CA SER A 68 14.09 -2.79 3.85
C SER A 68 14.02 -2.30 2.41
N VAL A 69 12.85 -1.83 1.99
CA VAL A 69 12.64 -1.18 0.69
C VAL A 69 12.65 0.34 0.87
N GLU A 70 13.34 1.05 -0.02
CA GLU A 70 13.33 2.52 -0.03
C GLU A 70 11.92 3.02 -0.37
N GLN A 71 11.37 3.84 0.51
CA GLN A 71 10.03 4.37 0.34
C GLN A 71 10.06 5.60 -0.58
N THR A 72 9.15 5.66 -1.55
CA THR A 72 9.10 6.84 -2.41
C THR A 72 8.59 8.07 -1.67
N ALA A 73 9.10 9.25 -2.05
CA ALA A 73 8.59 10.54 -1.54
C ALA A 73 7.09 10.74 -1.80
N ARG A 74 6.54 10.06 -2.82
CA ARG A 74 5.11 10.09 -3.12
C ARG A 74 4.30 9.31 -2.08
N LEU A 75 4.76 8.13 -1.68
CA LEU A 75 4.11 7.35 -0.64
C LEU A 75 4.15 8.08 0.72
N GLU A 76 5.22 8.81 1.02
CA GLU A 76 5.29 9.68 2.21
C GLU A 76 4.22 10.79 2.21
N ARG A 77 3.96 11.42 1.06
CA ARG A 77 2.87 12.40 0.94
C ARG A 77 1.50 11.78 1.15
N ILE A 78 1.28 10.60 0.56
CA ILE A 78 0.03 9.83 0.73
C ILE A 78 -0.16 9.44 2.20
N ARG A 79 0.87 8.89 2.84
CA ARG A 79 0.84 8.57 4.27
C ARG A 79 0.34 9.76 5.09
N ARG A 80 0.96 10.93 4.94
CA ARG A 80 0.53 12.14 5.65
C ARG A 80 -0.94 12.45 5.36
N ALA A 81 -1.36 12.47 4.10
CA ALA A 81 -2.73 12.84 3.73
C ALA A 81 -3.81 11.91 4.31
N TYR A 82 -3.50 10.62 4.53
CA TYR A 82 -4.50 9.61 4.93
C TYR A 82 -4.35 9.10 6.37
N THR A 83 -3.22 9.37 7.05
CA THR A 83 -3.01 8.97 8.46
C THR A 83 -2.80 10.14 9.41
N SER A 84 -2.81 11.40 8.95
CA SER A 84 -2.89 12.53 9.87
C SER A 84 -4.35 12.72 10.29
N ALA A 85 -4.63 12.24 11.51
CA ALA A 85 -5.83 12.60 12.28
C ALA A 85 -5.70 14.03 12.82
#